data_AF-J4IAM4-F1
#
_entry.id   AF-J4IAM4-F1
#
_cell.length_a   1.000
_cell.length_b   1.000
_cell.length_c   1.000
_cell.angle_alpha   90.00
_cell.angle_beta   90.00
_cell.angle_gamma   90.00
#
_symmetry.space_group_name_H-M   'P 1'
#
loop_
_entity.id
_entity.type
_entity.pdbx_description
1 polymer ?
#
loop_
_entity_poly.entity_id
_entity_poly.type
_entity_poly.pdbx_seq_one_letter_code
_entity_poly.pdbx_strand_id
1 'polypeptide(L)'
;MALLSVGWFGTMRSQDPIDFDQKCDGSLPLEDMLKPDPALRKLLEDIDRSKARVWGLTNAYKTHARRVLRILGVEDQIEGLVYCDYSNSNFCCKPEAEYYHAALEKAGISDPSKCYFVDDSISNIKAAKTLGWGSCVHFCEHGMMSVEGGKVKEIGKDISEGSDGIVVISKLEELRTVWSELFKS
;
A
#
# COMPACT_ATOMS: atom_id res chain seq x y z
N MET A 1 -8.40 3.12 10.73
CA MET A 1 -8.44 2.47 9.40
C MET A 1 -7.02 2.03 9.08
N ALA A 2 -6.81 0.78 8.66
CA ALA A 2 -5.51 0.30 8.19
C ALA A 2 -5.52 0.22 6.66
N LEU A 3 -4.56 0.88 6.03
CA LEU A 3 -4.44 0.99 4.58
C LEU A 3 -3.18 0.27 4.13
N LEU A 4 -3.38 -0.79 3.35
CA LEU A 4 -2.29 -1.54 2.74
C LEU A 4 -2.14 -1.06 1.28
N SER A 5 -0.96 -0.56 0.93
CA SER A 5 -0.56 -0.39 -0.45
C SER A 5 0.26 -1.60 -0.91
N VAL A 6 -0.10 -2.09 -2.09
CA VAL A 6 0.77 -2.92 -2.93
C VAL A 6 1.18 -2.05 -4.12
N GLY A 7 2.43 -1.57 -4.12
CA GLY A 7 3.04 -0.85 -5.23
C GLY A 7 3.74 -1.81 -6.19
N TRP A 8 3.55 -1.61 -7.50
CA TRP A 8 4.44 -2.15 -8.52
C TRP A 8 4.83 -1.00 -9.47
N PHE A 9 6.11 -0.97 -9.87
CA PHE A 9 6.74 0.13 -10.60
C PHE A 9 6.31 0.21 -12.08
N GLY A 10 6.08 1.45 -12.54
CA GLY A 10 6.07 1.84 -13.95
C GLY A 10 5.91 3.35 -14.10
N THR A 11 6.96 4.07 -14.51
CA THR A 11 6.89 5.51 -14.80
C THR A 11 6.13 5.76 -16.10
N MET A 12 5.03 6.50 -16.04
CA MET A 12 4.22 6.88 -17.22
C MET A 12 4.97 7.88 -18.12
N ARG A 13 5.15 7.51 -19.39
CA ARG A 13 5.36 8.47 -20.49
C ARG A 13 4.34 8.15 -21.60
N SER A 14 3.35 9.03 -21.74
CA SER A 14 2.53 9.27 -22.94
C SER A 14 1.89 8.05 -23.65
N GLN A 15 1.19 7.17 -22.93
CA GLN A 15 0.28 6.18 -23.52
C GLN A 15 -1.09 6.24 -22.85
N ASP A 16 -2.15 5.92 -23.60
CA ASP A 16 -3.53 5.82 -23.10
C ASP A 16 -3.55 4.91 -21.87
N PRO A 17 -3.97 5.40 -20.68
CA PRO A 17 -3.97 4.62 -19.45
C PRO A 17 -4.75 3.31 -19.54
N ILE A 18 -5.82 3.26 -20.33
CA ILE A 18 -6.60 2.04 -20.56
C ILE A 18 -5.82 1.06 -21.44
N ASP A 19 -5.11 1.56 -22.45
CA ASP A 19 -4.24 0.76 -23.32
C ASP A 19 -3.06 0.18 -22.52
N PHE A 20 -2.50 0.96 -21.58
CA PHE A 20 -1.47 0.49 -20.64
C PHE A 20 -2.01 -0.61 -19.70
N ASP A 21 -3.17 -0.43 -19.07
CA ASP A 21 -3.78 -1.49 -18.24
C ASP A 21 -3.98 -2.77 -19.05
N GLN A 22 -4.45 -2.67 -20.28
CA GLN A 22 -4.66 -3.86 -21.13
C GLN A 22 -3.35 -4.53 -21.55
N LYS A 23 -2.35 -3.75 -21.95
CA LYS A 23 -1.12 -4.27 -22.57
C LYS A 23 0.01 -4.55 -21.60
N CYS A 24 0.00 -3.92 -20.43
CA CYS A 24 1.02 -4.11 -19.39
C CYS A 24 0.41 -4.88 -18.23
N ASP A 25 -0.41 -4.24 -17.40
CA ASP A 25 -0.87 -4.84 -16.14
C ASP A 25 -1.78 -6.07 -16.34
N GLY A 26 -2.61 -6.04 -17.39
CA GLY A 26 -3.52 -7.10 -17.78
C GLY A 26 -2.86 -8.25 -18.54
N SER A 27 -1.73 -7.99 -19.21
CA SER A 27 -1.01 -9.00 -20.00
C SER A 27 -0.04 -9.84 -19.15
N LEU A 28 0.26 -9.41 -17.92
CA LEU A 28 1.09 -10.17 -17.00
C LEU A 28 0.46 -11.54 -16.68
N PRO A 29 1.24 -12.64 -16.71
CA PRO A 29 0.79 -13.98 -16.32
C PRO A 29 0.76 -14.10 -14.79
N LEU A 30 -0.09 -13.31 -14.14
CA LEU A 30 -0.13 -13.21 -12.68
C LEU A 30 -0.41 -14.54 -11.98
N GLU A 31 -1.18 -15.44 -12.59
CA GLU A 31 -1.51 -16.75 -12.03
C GLU A 31 -0.29 -17.69 -11.98
N ASP A 32 0.72 -17.45 -12.81
CA ASP A 32 1.98 -18.21 -12.78
C ASP A 32 2.99 -17.60 -11.78
N MET A 33 2.88 -16.29 -11.54
CA MET A 33 3.82 -15.52 -10.72
C MET A 33 3.38 -15.38 -9.26
N LEU A 34 2.08 -15.25 -9.03
CA LEU A 34 1.47 -15.05 -7.73
C LEU A 34 0.75 -16.32 -7.30
N LYS A 35 0.74 -16.55 -5.99
CA LYS A 35 0.06 -17.67 -5.36
C LYS A 35 -0.74 -17.14 -4.17
N PRO A 36 -1.74 -17.89 -3.69
CA PRO A 36 -2.37 -17.56 -2.42
C PRO A 36 -1.31 -17.35 -1.34
N ASP A 37 -1.50 -16.32 -0.53
CA ASP A 37 -0.58 -15.97 0.56
C ASP A 37 -1.30 -16.15 1.92
N PRO A 38 -1.17 -17.35 2.54
CA PRO A 38 -1.80 -17.61 3.83
C PRO A 38 -1.26 -16.73 4.95
N ALA A 39 -0.01 -16.25 4.87
CA ALA A 39 0.57 -15.40 5.90
C ALA A 39 -0.04 -14.00 5.85
N LEU A 40 -0.15 -13.40 4.66
CA LEU A 40 -0.86 -12.14 4.45
C LEU A 40 -2.33 -12.26 4.83
N ARG A 41 -3.00 -13.34 4.42
CA ARG A 41 -4.40 -13.56 4.80
C ARG A 41 -4.56 -13.60 6.32
N LYS A 42 -3.71 -14.37 7.01
CA LYS A 42 -3.73 -14.48 8.47
C LYS A 42 -3.46 -13.14 9.15
N LEU A 43 -2.54 -12.33 8.62
CA LEU A 43 -2.29 -10.98 9.10
C LEU A 43 -3.56 -10.12 9.04
N LEU A 44 -4.26 -10.10 7.91
CA LEU A 44 -5.49 -9.32 7.74
C LEU A 44 -6.66 -9.85 8.58
N GLU A 45 -6.76 -11.17 8.79
CA GLU A 45 -7.77 -11.79 9.66
C GLU A 45 -7.55 -11.46 11.14
N ASP A 46 -6.31 -11.22 11.55
CA ASP A 46 -5.97 -10.90 12.94
C ASP A 46 -6.16 -9.43 13.28
N ILE A 47 -6.40 -8.57 12.30
CA ILE A 47 -6.86 -7.19 12.54
C ILE A 47 -8.24 -7.25 13.20
N ASP A 48 -8.38 -6.54 14.32
CA ASP A 48 -9.66 -6.38 15.00
C ASP A 48 -10.55 -5.43 14.19
N ARG A 49 -11.55 -6.02 13.51
CA ARG A 49 -12.47 -5.27 12.65
C ARG A 49 -13.42 -4.34 13.41
N SER A 50 -13.49 -4.46 14.75
CA SER A 50 -14.16 -3.45 15.58
C SER A 50 -13.33 -2.16 15.75
N LYS A 51 -12.01 -2.24 15.55
CA LYS A 51 -11.08 -1.12 15.68
C LYS A 51 -10.68 -0.52 14.33
N ALA A 52 -10.54 -1.35 13.31
CA ALA A 52 -10.09 -0.91 11.99
C ALA A 52 -10.82 -1.58 10.83
N ARG A 53 -11.22 -0.74 9.88
CA ARG A 53 -11.56 -1.10 8.51
C ARG A 53 -10.28 -1.21 7.69
N VAL A 54 -10.23 -2.14 6.74
CA VAL A 54 -9.07 -2.36 5.86
C VAL A 54 -9.45 -2.01 4.43
N TRP A 55 -8.64 -1.16 3.81
CA TRP A 55 -8.84 -0.72 2.43
C TRP A 55 -7.54 -0.87 1.63
N GLY A 56 -7.67 -1.18 0.34
CA GLY A 56 -6.56 -1.22 -0.60
C GLY A 56 -6.36 0.11 -1.30
N LEU A 57 -5.12 0.60 -1.36
CA LEU A 57 -4.75 1.82 -2.09
C LEU A 57 -3.67 1.50 -3.12
N THR A 58 -3.96 1.68 -4.41
CA THR A 58 -3.03 1.33 -5.48
C THR A 58 -3.01 2.36 -6.61
N ASN A 59 -1.85 2.52 -7.25
CA ASN A 59 -1.75 3.33 -8.46
C ASN A 59 -2.17 2.57 -9.74
N ALA A 60 -2.47 1.26 -9.63
CA ALA A 60 -3.00 0.44 -10.70
C ALA A 60 -4.50 0.68 -10.93
N TYR A 61 -5.05 0.18 -12.04
CA TYR A 61 -6.49 0.17 -12.27
C TYR A 61 -7.20 -0.93 -11.48
N LYS A 62 -8.52 -0.80 -11.35
CA LYS A 62 -9.37 -1.69 -10.54
C LYS A 62 -9.38 -3.14 -10.99
N THR A 63 -9.17 -3.39 -12.29
CA THR A 63 -9.14 -4.71 -12.93
C THR A 63 -7.94 -5.50 -12.45
N HIS A 64 -6.75 -4.92 -12.61
CA HIS A 64 -5.49 -5.49 -12.13
C HIS A 64 -5.50 -5.70 -10.62
N ALA A 65 -5.87 -4.67 -9.85
CA ALA A 65 -5.90 -4.73 -8.39
C ALA A 65 -6.77 -5.87 -7.85
N ARG A 66 -8.00 -6.02 -8.37
CA ARG A 66 -8.88 -7.14 -7.97
C ARG A 66 -8.37 -8.49 -8.42
N ARG A 67 -7.66 -8.59 -9.54
CA ARG A 67 -7.05 -9.85 -9.99
C ARG A 67 -5.96 -10.28 -9.01
N VAL A 68 -5.08 -9.36 -8.61
CA VAL A 68 -4.05 -9.62 -7.59
C VAL A 68 -4.66 -10.05 -6.26
N LEU A 69 -5.64 -9.30 -5.73
CA LEU A 69 -6.30 -9.63 -4.45
C LEU A 69 -6.98 -11.02 -4.47
N ARG A 70 -7.55 -11.43 -5.62
CA ARG A 70 -8.14 -12.76 -5.80
C ARG A 70 -7.09 -13.86 -5.82
N ILE A 71 -5.99 -13.69 -6.55
CA ILE A 71 -4.93 -14.70 -6.61
C ILE A 71 -4.27 -14.88 -5.24
N LEU A 72 -4.01 -13.78 -4.52
CA LEU A 72 -3.47 -13.81 -3.17
C LEU A 72 -4.45 -14.39 -2.13
N GLY A 73 -5.74 -14.49 -2.46
CA GLY A 73 -6.77 -15.03 -1.59
C GLY A 73 -7.15 -14.10 -0.44
N VAL A 74 -7.17 -12.78 -0.68
CA VAL A 74 -7.45 -11.75 0.35
C VAL A 74 -8.48 -10.70 -0.07
N GLU A 75 -9.11 -10.84 -1.24
CA GLU A 75 -10.13 -9.87 -1.72
C GLU A 75 -11.27 -9.68 -0.70
N ASP A 76 -11.71 -10.75 -0.04
CA ASP A 76 -12.76 -10.72 0.99
C ASP A 76 -12.32 -10.02 2.29
N GLN A 77 -11.02 -9.79 2.47
CA GLN A 77 -10.48 -9.10 3.64
C GLN A 77 -10.36 -7.58 3.44
N ILE A 78 -10.61 -7.08 2.22
CA ILE A 78 -10.53 -5.68 1.82
C ILE A 78 -11.95 -5.11 1.65
N GLU A 79 -12.30 -4.10 2.44
CA GLU A 79 -13.63 -3.51 2.42
C GLU A 79 -13.86 -2.62 1.19
N GLY A 80 -12.81 -1.91 0.77
CA GLY A 80 -12.88 -1.00 -0.36
C GLY A 80 -11.53 -0.78 -1.01
N LEU A 81 -11.57 -0.36 -2.27
CA LEU A 81 -10.39 -0.12 -3.09
C LEU A 81 -10.39 1.32 -3.60
N VAL A 82 -9.30 2.04 -3.34
CA VAL A 82 -8.93 3.29 -4.01
C VAL A 82 -7.89 2.94 -5.07
N TYR A 83 -8.14 3.35 -6.31
CA TYR A 83 -7.36 2.98 -7.48
C TYR A 83 -7.31 4.17 -8.44
N CYS A 84 -6.32 4.19 -9.34
CA CYS A 84 -6.27 5.19 -10.40
C CYS A 84 -7.34 4.90 -11.44
N ASP A 85 -8.37 5.74 -11.56
CA ASP A 85 -9.46 5.51 -12.51
C ASP A 85 -9.05 5.94 -13.91
N TYR A 86 -8.41 5.03 -14.65
CA TYR A 86 -7.95 5.27 -16.03
C TYR A 86 -9.08 5.65 -17.01
N SER A 87 -10.35 5.45 -16.64
CA SER A 87 -11.49 5.94 -17.44
C SER A 87 -11.80 7.43 -17.26
N ASN A 88 -11.20 8.07 -16.26
CA ASN A 88 -11.30 9.49 -16.00
C ASN A 88 -9.98 10.18 -16.38
N SER A 89 -9.97 11.12 -17.33
CA SER A 89 -8.74 11.79 -17.79
C SER A 89 -8.04 12.62 -16.71
N ASN A 90 -8.73 12.96 -15.63
CA ASN A 90 -8.22 13.74 -14.50
C ASN A 90 -8.05 12.87 -13.24
N PHE A 91 -7.79 11.57 -13.40
CA PHE A 91 -7.48 10.72 -12.26
C PHE A 91 -6.21 11.20 -11.56
N CYS A 92 -6.16 11.03 -10.25
CA CYS A 92 -4.98 11.27 -9.44
C CYS A 92 -4.33 9.94 -9.05
N CYS A 93 -3.06 9.99 -8.67
CA CYS A 93 -2.30 8.84 -8.17
C CYS A 93 -1.44 9.22 -6.97
N LYS A 94 -1.00 8.25 -6.17
CA LYS A 94 0.02 8.53 -5.15
C LYS A 94 1.31 9.00 -5.84
N PRO A 95 2.00 10.04 -5.34
CA PRO A 95 1.83 10.71 -4.04
C PRO A 95 1.03 12.04 -4.08
N GLU A 96 0.16 12.27 -5.07
CA GLU A 96 -0.63 13.50 -5.20
C GLU A 96 -1.64 13.64 -4.05
N ALA A 97 -1.81 14.86 -3.52
CA ALA A 97 -2.65 15.10 -2.34
C ALA A 97 -4.11 14.74 -2.60
N GLU A 98 -4.59 15.00 -3.81
CA GLU A 98 -5.92 14.69 -4.31
C GLU A 98 -6.25 13.20 -4.16
N TYR A 99 -5.26 12.32 -4.36
CA TYR A 99 -5.46 10.87 -4.20
C TYR A 99 -5.78 10.50 -2.75
N TYR A 100 -5.06 11.07 -1.79
CA TYR A 100 -5.31 10.82 -0.36
C TYR A 100 -6.62 11.45 0.10
N HIS A 101 -6.99 12.63 -0.39
CA HIS A 101 -8.29 13.23 -0.12
C HIS A 101 -9.44 12.39 -0.66
N ALA A 102 -9.32 11.90 -1.90
CA ALA A 102 -10.30 10.97 -2.49
C ALA A 102 -10.39 9.67 -1.69
N ALA A 103 -9.26 9.17 -1.16
CA ALA A 103 -9.26 7.99 -0.29
C ALA A 103 -10.05 8.22 1.01
N LEU A 104 -9.85 9.36 1.67
CA LEU A 104 -10.58 9.75 2.88
C LEU A 104 -12.09 9.88 2.61
N GLU A 105 -12.46 10.57 1.54
CA GLU A 105 -13.86 10.75 1.12
C GLU A 105 -14.52 9.39 0.85
N LYS A 106 -13.89 8.54 0.04
CA LYS A 106 -14.43 7.22 -0.32
C LYS A 106 -14.56 6.29 0.88
N ALA A 107 -13.61 6.37 1.82
CA ALA A 107 -13.67 5.64 3.07
C ALA A 107 -14.65 6.26 4.09
N GLY A 108 -15.19 7.46 3.85
CA GLY A 108 -16.07 8.16 4.79
C GLY A 108 -15.33 8.61 6.06
N ILE A 109 -14.08 9.04 5.93
CA ILE A 109 -13.22 9.44 7.05
C ILE A 109 -12.97 10.94 6.97
N SER A 110 -13.37 11.66 8.01
CA SER A 110 -13.18 13.11 8.12
C SER A 110 -11.88 13.51 8.82
N ASP A 111 -11.31 12.61 9.61
CA ASP A 111 -10.13 12.87 10.43
C ASP A 111 -8.94 12.01 9.95
N PRO A 112 -7.99 12.59 9.20
CA PRO A 112 -6.84 11.86 8.66
C PRO A 112 -5.96 11.25 9.76
N SER A 113 -5.96 11.82 10.98
CA SER A 113 -5.16 11.28 12.09
C SER A 113 -5.60 9.88 12.54
N LYS A 114 -6.77 9.40 12.09
CA LYS A 114 -7.26 8.02 12.33
C LYS A 114 -6.81 7.01 11.26
N CYS A 115 -6.01 7.45 10.30
CA CYS A 115 -5.51 6.62 9.21
C CYS A 115 -4.14 6.03 9.56
N TYR A 116 -4.03 4.72 9.35
CA TYR A 116 -2.80 3.95 9.40
C TYR A 116 -2.47 3.54 7.97
N PHE A 117 -1.24 3.75 7.53
CA PHE A 117 -0.85 3.54 6.14
C PHE A 117 0.50 2.87 6.02
N VAL A 118 0.54 1.79 5.24
CA VAL A 118 1.76 1.08 4.88
C VAL A 118 1.88 1.04 3.37
N ASP A 119 3.07 1.37 2.86
CA ASP A 119 3.40 1.47 1.44
C ASP A 119 4.90 1.23 1.27
N ASP A 120 5.27 0.65 0.13
CA ASP A 120 6.66 0.36 -0.23
C ASP A 120 7.41 1.58 -0.78
N SER A 121 6.66 2.60 -1.21
CA SER A 121 7.21 3.86 -1.69
C SER A 121 7.33 4.89 -0.57
N ILE A 122 8.57 5.26 -0.23
CA ILE A 122 8.84 6.31 0.77
C ILE A 122 8.22 7.66 0.39
N SER A 123 8.08 7.99 -0.90
CA SER A 123 7.42 9.24 -1.31
C SER A 123 5.93 9.22 -0.97
N ASN A 124 5.28 8.06 -1.09
CA ASN A 124 3.87 7.90 -0.73
C ASN A 124 3.68 8.05 0.79
N ILE A 125 4.60 7.48 1.57
CA ILE A 125 4.60 7.60 3.04
C ILE A 125 4.78 9.06 3.48
N LYS A 126 5.73 9.77 2.87
CA LYS A 126 5.98 11.19 3.17
C LYS A 126 4.74 12.05 2.85
N ALA A 127 4.11 11.84 1.70
CA ALA A 127 2.89 12.56 1.34
C ALA A 127 1.75 12.33 2.34
N ALA A 128 1.47 11.08 2.71
CA ALA A 128 0.46 10.76 3.72
C ALA A 128 0.74 11.45 5.06
N LYS A 129 2.00 11.42 5.52
CA LYS A 129 2.43 12.08 6.75
C LYS A 129 2.25 13.61 6.68
N THR A 130 2.64 14.24 5.56
CA THR A 130 2.42 15.68 5.31
C THR A 130 0.93 16.05 5.33
N LEU A 131 0.06 15.15 4.88
CA LEU A 131 -1.40 15.33 4.87
C LEU A 131 -2.06 14.96 6.21
N GLY A 132 -1.27 14.71 7.26
CA GLY A 132 -1.77 14.52 8.63
C GLY A 132 -2.28 13.10 8.92
N TRP A 133 -1.86 12.09 8.16
CA TRP A 133 -2.22 10.71 8.45
C TRP A 133 -1.49 10.21 9.70
N GLY A 134 -2.24 9.59 10.61
CA GLY A 134 -1.80 9.38 12.00
C GLY A 134 -0.60 8.47 12.18
N SER A 135 -0.54 7.36 11.44
CA SER A 135 0.58 6.41 11.52
C SER A 135 0.95 5.92 10.13
N CYS A 136 2.18 6.19 9.71
CA CYS A 136 2.68 5.83 8.38
C CYS A 136 3.95 4.97 8.50
N VAL A 137 3.93 3.79 7.89
CA VAL A 137 4.98 2.78 7.97
C VAL A 137 5.52 2.50 6.56
N HIS A 138 6.84 2.59 6.39
CA HIS A 138 7.48 2.24 5.13
C HIS A 138 7.79 0.74 5.12
N PHE A 139 7.24 0.02 4.14
CA PHE A 139 7.59 -1.38 3.90
C PHE A 139 8.79 -1.46 2.95
N CYS A 140 9.90 -2.03 3.41
CA CYS A 140 11.11 -2.19 2.61
C CYS A 140 11.57 -3.65 2.70
N GLU A 141 11.20 -4.45 1.70
CA GLU A 141 11.54 -5.87 1.66
C GLU A 141 13.08 -6.07 1.68
N HIS A 142 13.52 -7.10 2.41
CA HIS A 142 14.92 -7.49 2.50
C HIS A 142 15.53 -7.64 1.10
N GLY A 143 16.59 -6.87 0.81
CA GLY A 143 17.33 -6.92 -0.46
C GLY A 143 17.36 -5.62 -1.26
N MET A 144 16.58 -4.61 -0.87
CA MET A 144 16.76 -3.26 -1.41
C MET A 144 17.91 -2.54 -0.69
N MET A 145 19.05 -2.42 -1.36
CA MET A 145 20.17 -1.62 -0.89
C MET A 145 19.83 -0.13 -1.01
N SER A 146 19.70 0.57 0.11
CA SER A 146 19.70 2.03 0.11
C SER A 146 21.14 2.54 0.10
N VAL A 147 21.47 3.38 -0.87
CA VAL A 147 22.71 4.17 -0.88
C VAL A 147 22.40 5.56 -0.35
N GLU A 148 22.85 5.84 0.87
CA GLU A 148 22.76 7.18 1.47
C GLU A 148 24.19 7.68 1.74
N GLY A 149 24.57 8.79 1.09
CA GLY A 149 25.93 9.36 1.23
C GLY A 149 27.07 8.46 0.74
N GLY A 150 26.82 7.58 -0.24
CA GLY A 150 27.84 6.66 -0.78
C GLY A 150 28.15 5.45 0.09
N LYS A 151 27.37 5.21 1.16
CA LYS A 151 27.48 4.00 1.99
C LYS A 151 26.26 3.11 1.77
N VAL A 152 26.53 1.84 1.47
CA VAL A 152 25.49 0.79 1.44
C VAL A 152 25.11 0.47 2.88
N LYS A 153 23.84 0.67 3.23
CA LYS A 153 23.28 0.14 4.48
C LYS A 153 22.47 -1.12 4.14
N GLU A 154 22.77 -2.20 4.82
CA GLU A 154 21.97 -3.42 4.80
C GLU A 154 20.76 -3.19 5.72
N ILE A 155 19.57 -3.04 5.13
CA ILE A 155 18.31 -2.98 5.91
C ILE A 155 17.97 -4.43 6.24
N GLY A 156 18.49 -4.92 7.37
CA GLY A 156 18.44 -6.35 7.63
C GLY A 156 18.61 -6.74 9.07
N LYS A 157 17.60 -6.45 9.91
CA LYS A 157 17.10 -7.39 10.94
C LYS A 157 15.93 -6.89 11.78
N ASP A 158 15.71 -5.58 11.89
CA ASP A 158 14.80 -5.03 12.89
C ASP A 158 13.93 -3.88 12.34
N ILE A 159 12.78 -3.68 12.98
CA ILE A 159 12.01 -2.43 12.93
C ILE A 159 13.00 -1.28 13.18
N SER A 160 13.11 -0.36 12.23
CA SER A 160 14.04 0.76 12.33
C SER A 160 13.34 2.07 12.07
N GLU A 161 13.84 3.15 12.68
CA GLU A 161 13.36 4.50 12.39
C GLU A 161 14.26 5.12 11.31
N GLY A 162 13.67 5.51 10.19
CA GLY A 162 14.34 6.32 9.18
C GLY A 162 14.66 7.72 9.73
N SER A 163 15.54 8.45 9.04
CA SER A 163 15.96 9.82 9.40
C SER A 163 14.80 10.82 9.60
N ASP A 164 13.64 10.54 9.00
CA ASP A 164 12.43 11.37 9.08
C ASP A 164 11.42 10.89 10.17
N GLY A 165 11.85 10.01 11.08
CA GLY A 165 11.00 9.40 12.12
C GLY A 165 9.86 8.56 11.51
N ILE A 166 10.13 7.92 10.38
CA ILE A 166 9.22 6.97 9.73
C ILE A 166 9.67 5.58 10.13
N VAL A 167 8.74 4.79 10.66
CA VAL A 167 9.01 3.39 11.00
C VAL A 167 9.15 2.61 9.70
N VAL A 168 10.24 1.85 9.59
CA VAL A 168 10.54 0.97 8.47
C VAL A 168 10.42 -0.47 8.95
N ILE A 169 9.63 -1.26 8.23
CA ILE A 169 9.48 -2.70 8.44
C ILE A 169 9.95 -3.43 7.19
N SER A 170 10.45 -4.65 7.36
CA SER A 170 10.87 -5.50 6.24
C SER A 170 9.95 -6.70 6.03
N LYS A 171 9.03 -6.95 6.96
CA LYS A 171 8.00 -7.97 6.90
C LYS A 171 6.67 -7.39 7.34
N LEU A 172 5.58 -7.68 6.62
CA LEU A 172 4.26 -7.14 6.96
C LEU A 172 3.77 -7.62 8.34
N GLU A 173 4.24 -8.77 8.82
CA GLU A 173 3.92 -9.29 10.16
C GLU A 173 4.41 -8.38 11.29
N GLU A 174 5.41 -7.54 11.04
CA GLU A 174 5.91 -6.56 12.02
C GLU A 174 4.87 -5.48 12.34
N LEU A 175 3.83 -5.32 11.52
CA LEU A 175 2.68 -4.47 11.83
C LEU A 175 1.97 -4.89 13.12
N ARG A 176 2.05 -6.17 13.52
CA ARG A 176 1.52 -6.64 14.82
C ARG A 176 2.22 -6.00 16.02
N THR A 177 3.47 -5.59 15.84
CA THR A 177 4.24 -4.88 16.84
C THR A 177 4.04 -3.38 16.71
N VAL A 178 4.15 -2.84 15.49
CA VAL A 178 4.10 -1.39 15.23
C VAL A 178 2.70 -0.82 15.46
N TRP A 179 1.65 -1.57 15.14
CA TRP A 179 0.24 -1.19 15.30
C TRP A 179 -0.50 -2.18 16.21
N SER A 180 0.15 -2.62 17.28
CA SER A 180 -0.37 -3.65 18.20
C SER A 180 -1.80 -3.40 18.67
N GLU A 181 -2.20 -2.14 18.81
CA GLU A 181 -3.54 -1.73 19.20
C GLU A 181 -4.63 -2.12 18.20
N LEU A 182 -4.28 -2.31 16.92
CA LEU A 182 -5.22 -2.69 15.85
C LEU A 182 -5.46 -4.20 15.77
N PHE A 183 -4.62 -5.02 16.40
CA PHE A 183 -4.73 -6.47 16.34
C PHE A 183 -5.57 -7.01 17.52
N LYS A 184 -6.11 -8.21 17.32
CA LYS A 184 -6.78 -8.98 18.37
C LYS A 184 -5.74 -9.36 19.43
N SER A 185 -6.11 -9.21 20.70
CA SER A 185 -5.30 -9.62 21.85
C SER A 185 -5.27 -11.14 22.02
#